data_AF-A0A6H1N5Q6-F1
#
_entry.id   AF-A0A6H1N5Q6-F1
#
_cell.length_a   1.000
_cell.length_b   1.000
_cell.length_c   1.000
_cell.angle_alpha   90.00
_cell.angle_beta   90.00
_cell.angle_gamma   90.00
#
_symmetry.space_group_name_H-M   'P 1'
#
loop_
_entity.id
_entity.type
_entity.pdbx_description
1 polymer ?
#
loop_
_entity_poly.entity_id
_entity_poly.type
_entity_poly.pdbx_seq_one_letter_code
_entity_poly.pdbx_strand_id
1 'polypeptide(L)'
;MTDSVIDVATWRERLADLEASEVSAAVIVQCDQAWLRPDLTAFRNEVDQALMTAQLRRGDRLTITRIILHNLPLAPAAVHRSTAVDRAFGEWHHRLSAAGVLLCPGSQPAPRVHRLILRGDQTRAPIPDMVELLKNGDWTNQHRAELVLHTVETTGATTPLTGYDMDLDGPFGDADPSIYM
;
A
#
# COMPACT_ATOMS: atom_id res chain seq x y z
N MET A 1 23.44 8.07 -6.87
CA MET A 1 22.51 6.98 -6.54
C MET A 1 22.28 7.05 -5.05
N THR A 2 21.20 7.67 -4.60
CA THR A 2 20.77 7.60 -3.20
C THR A 2 19.82 6.43 -3.09
N ASP A 3 20.26 5.36 -2.43
CA ASP A 3 19.36 4.31 -1.96
C ASP A 3 18.22 4.97 -1.21
N SER A 4 16.98 4.67 -1.60
CA SER A 4 15.82 5.06 -0.84
C SER A 4 15.84 4.26 0.46
N VAL A 5 16.39 4.87 1.51
CA VAL A 5 16.40 4.30 2.85
C VAL A 5 15.03 4.60 3.44
N ILE A 6 14.17 3.58 3.43
CA ILE A 6 12.91 3.62 4.21
C ILE A 6 13.28 3.92 5.66
N ASP A 7 12.93 5.11 6.14
CA ASP A 7 13.21 5.54 7.50
C ASP A 7 12.23 4.86 8.47
N VAL A 8 12.60 3.66 8.91
CA VAL A 8 11.81 2.82 9.80
C VAL A 8 11.44 3.55 11.10
N ALA A 9 12.32 4.40 11.63
CA ALA A 9 12.07 5.10 12.89
C ALA A 9 10.96 6.14 12.73
N THR A 10 11.06 7.00 11.72
CA THR A 10 10.02 7.99 11.40
C THR A 10 8.69 7.32 11.08
N TRP A 11 8.71 6.22 10.33
CA TRP A 11 7.48 5.47 10.04
C TRP A 11 6.83 4.91 11.30
N ARG A 12 7.59 4.31 12.21
CA ARG A 12 7.05 3.79 13.48
C ARG A 12 6.43 4.87 14.34
N GLU A 13 7.10 6.02 14.46
CA GLU A 13 6.57 7.17 15.18
C GLU A 13 5.20 7.61 14.61
N ARG A 14 5.11 7.77 13.28
CA ARG A 14 3.85 8.14 12.61
C ARG A 14 2.78 7.07 12.73
N LEU A 15 3.12 5.80 12.65
CA LEU A 15 2.14 4.72 12.78
C LEU A 15 1.58 4.63 14.21
N ALA A 16 2.40 4.91 15.24
CA ALA A 16 1.94 4.94 16.62
C ALA A 16 0.88 6.02 16.87
N ASP A 17 0.98 7.15 16.17
CA ASP A 17 0.02 8.27 16.27
C ASP A 17 -1.37 7.95 15.71
N LEU A 18 -1.55 6.88 14.91
CA LEU A 18 -2.85 6.53 14.32
C LEU A 18 -3.94 6.26 15.36
N GLU A 19 -3.55 5.83 16.56
CA GLU A 19 -4.49 5.55 17.66
C GLU A 19 -4.99 6.85 18.33
N ALA A 20 -4.29 7.98 18.14
CA ALA A 20 -4.58 9.25 18.79
C ALA A 20 -5.93 9.83 18.32
N SER A 21 -6.78 10.27 19.25
CA SER A 21 -8.17 10.65 18.95
C SER A 21 -8.28 11.88 18.05
N GLU A 22 -7.27 12.73 18.03
CA GLU A 22 -7.13 13.88 17.14
C GLU A 22 -6.87 13.51 15.66
N VAL A 23 -6.44 12.27 15.38
CA VAL A 23 -6.22 11.79 14.01
C VAL A 23 -7.54 11.32 13.42
N SER A 24 -7.95 11.93 12.32
CA SER A 24 -9.20 11.60 11.60
C SER A 24 -8.95 10.96 10.23
N ALA A 25 -7.78 11.17 9.63
CA ALA A 25 -7.39 10.54 8.39
C ALA A 25 -5.88 10.26 8.33
N ALA A 26 -5.49 9.27 7.54
CA ALA A 26 -4.11 8.95 7.26
C ALA A 26 -3.90 8.63 5.78
N VAL A 27 -2.78 9.07 5.26
CA VAL A 27 -2.31 8.81 3.91
C VAL A 27 -0.96 8.10 3.99
N ILE A 28 -0.87 6.93 3.37
CA ILE A 28 0.32 6.09 3.39
C ILE A 28 0.75 5.78 1.95
N VAL A 29 2.04 5.93 1.65
CA VAL A 29 2.62 5.59 0.34
C VAL A 29 3.78 4.62 0.56
N GLN A 30 3.70 3.45 -0.08
CA GLN A 30 4.75 2.43 -0.09
C GLN A 30 4.97 1.96 -1.53
N CYS A 31 5.54 2.85 -2.33
CA CYS A 31 5.77 2.66 -3.75
C CYS A 31 7.25 2.41 -4.11
N ASP A 32 8.18 2.52 -3.16
CA ASP A 32 9.56 2.12 -3.42
C ASP A 32 9.71 0.60 -3.50
N GLN A 33 10.51 0.11 -4.45
CA GLN A 33 10.82 -1.31 -4.58
C GLN A 33 11.58 -1.86 -3.36
N ALA A 34 12.24 -0.99 -2.59
CA ALA A 34 12.91 -1.34 -1.35
C ALA A 34 11.99 -2.09 -0.37
N TRP A 35 10.67 -1.82 -0.36
CA TRP A 35 9.68 -2.53 0.47
C TRP A 35 9.58 -4.03 0.21
N LEU A 36 10.05 -4.48 -0.95
CA LEU A 36 10.00 -5.89 -1.37
C LEU A 36 11.26 -6.66 -0.98
N ARG A 37 12.26 -5.98 -0.42
CA ARG A 37 13.47 -6.64 0.07
C ARG A 37 13.14 -7.54 1.27
N PRO A 38 13.76 -8.73 1.39
CA PRO A 38 13.45 -9.68 2.45
C PRO A 38 13.61 -9.13 3.88
N ASP A 39 14.63 -8.29 4.11
CA ASP A 39 14.93 -7.64 5.40
C ASP A 39 13.81 -6.72 5.89
N LEU A 40 13.02 -6.16 4.98
CA LEU A 40 11.87 -5.30 5.30
C LEU A 40 10.56 -6.07 5.44
N THR A 41 10.54 -7.40 5.29
CA THR A 41 9.31 -8.20 5.41
C THR A 41 8.65 -8.05 6.78
N ALA A 42 9.43 -8.15 7.86
CA ALA A 42 8.91 -7.98 9.21
C ALA A 42 8.31 -6.58 9.41
N PHE A 43 8.97 -5.56 8.88
CA PHE A 43 8.50 -4.19 8.99
C PHE A 43 7.25 -3.93 8.13
N ARG A 44 7.18 -4.49 6.92
CA ARG A 44 5.98 -4.44 6.07
C ARG A 44 4.77 -5.05 6.78
N ASN A 45 4.97 -6.20 7.44
CA ASN A 45 3.93 -6.85 8.25
C ASN A 45 3.51 -5.97 9.44
N GLU A 46 4.46 -5.30 10.09
CA GLU A 46 4.20 -4.35 11.18
C GLU A 46 3.33 -3.18 10.69
N VAL A 47 3.63 -2.61 9.52
CA VAL A 47 2.79 -1.56 8.90
C VAL A 47 1.39 -2.10 8.59
N ASP A 48 1.28 -3.26 7.95
CA ASP A 48 -0.02 -3.89 7.63
C ASP A 48 -0.87 -4.07 8.90
N GLN A 49 -0.25 -4.57 9.96
CA GLN A 49 -0.92 -4.78 11.24
C GLN A 49 -1.33 -3.47 11.91
N ALA A 50 -0.47 -2.44 11.90
CA ALA A 50 -0.78 -1.15 12.51
C ALA A 50 -1.97 -0.47 11.83
N LEU A 51 -1.97 -0.42 10.49
CA LEU A 51 -3.06 0.19 9.71
C LEU A 51 -4.38 -0.55 9.94
N MET A 52 -4.35 -1.88 9.92
CA MET A 52 -5.55 -2.67 10.12
C MET A 52 -6.08 -2.57 11.56
N THR A 53 -5.19 -2.61 12.55
CA THR A 53 -5.57 -2.47 13.96
C THR A 53 -6.22 -1.11 14.22
N ALA A 54 -5.62 -0.04 13.70
CA ALA A 54 -6.16 1.31 13.85
C ALA A 54 -7.53 1.43 13.19
N GLN A 55 -7.69 0.92 11.95
CA GLN A 55 -8.97 0.95 11.25
C GLN A 55 -10.06 0.16 12.00
N LEU A 56 -9.76 -1.06 12.47
CA LEU A 56 -10.72 -1.90 13.19
C LEU A 56 -11.14 -1.28 14.53
N ARG A 57 -10.21 -0.65 15.25
CA ARG A 57 -10.51 0.01 16.54
C ARG A 57 -11.29 1.31 16.37
N ARG A 58 -10.92 2.12 15.37
CA ARG A 58 -11.44 3.47 15.19
C ARG A 58 -12.69 3.50 14.30
N GLY A 59 -12.90 2.48 13.48
CA GLY A 59 -14.02 2.40 12.55
C GLY A 59 -14.11 3.65 11.68
N ASP A 60 -15.32 4.21 11.54
CA ASP A 60 -15.58 5.38 10.68
C ASP A 60 -14.92 6.67 11.18
N ARG A 61 -14.34 6.66 12.39
CA ARG A 61 -13.62 7.82 12.96
C ARG A 61 -12.20 7.98 12.39
N LEU A 62 -11.74 7.03 11.59
CA LEU A 62 -10.44 7.07 10.94
C LEU A 62 -10.59 6.62 9.49
N THR A 63 -10.19 7.47 8.56
CA THR A 63 -10.08 7.10 7.13
C THR A 63 -8.63 6.86 6.77
N ILE A 64 -8.28 5.64 6.38
CA ILE A 64 -6.94 5.30 5.89
C ILE A 64 -6.96 5.17 4.37
N THR A 65 -6.10 5.94 3.69
CA THR A 65 -5.80 5.78 2.26
C THR A 65 -4.35 5.32 2.10
N ARG A 66 -4.15 4.19 1.43
CA ARG A 66 -2.83 3.60 1.19
C ARG A 66 -2.57 3.46 -0.29
N ILE A 67 -1.40 3.87 -0.76
CA ILE A 67 -0.93 3.69 -2.13
C ILE A 67 0.24 2.70 -2.15
N ILE A 68 0.11 1.68 -2.99
CA ILE A 68 1.16 0.70 -3.32
C ILE A 68 1.36 0.68 -4.84
N LEU A 69 2.44 0.08 -5.34
CA LEU A 69 2.62 -0.07 -6.79
C LEU A 69 1.61 -1.05 -7.41
N HIS A 70 1.03 -0.69 -8.56
CA HIS A 70 0.24 -1.60 -9.40
C HIS A 70 1.11 -2.62 -10.13
N ASN A 71 2.28 -2.18 -10.58
CA ASN A 71 3.22 -2.95 -11.37
C ASN A 71 4.66 -2.55 -11.00
N LEU A 72 5.57 -3.51 -11.09
CA LEU A 72 6.99 -3.26 -10.81
C LEU A 72 7.67 -2.60 -12.03
N PRO A 73 8.48 -1.54 -11.85
CA PRO A 73 9.16 -0.84 -12.94
C PRO A 73 10.06 -1.74 -13.78
N LEU A 74 9.90 -1.72 -15.10
CA LEU A 74 10.65 -2.54 -16.07
C LEU A 74 12.06 -1.99 -16.40
N ALA A 75 12.61 -1.09 -15.57
CA ALA A 75 13.86 -0.38 -15.85
C ALA A 75 15.02 -1.33 -16.23
N PRO A 76 16.06 -0.90 -16.96
CA PRO A 76 17.17 -1.77 -17.38
C PRO A 76 17.89 -2.52 -16.24
N ALA A 77 17.89 -1.95 -15.02
CA ALA A 77 18.38 -2.64 -13.81
C ALA A 77 17.48 -3.83 -13.36
N ALA A 78 16.23 -3.88 -13.82
CA ALA A 78 15.28 -4.98 -13.63
C ALA A 78 15.52 -6.17 -14.57
N VAL A 79 16.45 -6.08 -15.53
CA VAL A 79 16.90 -7.22 -16.35
C VAL A 79 17.51 -8.34 -15.48
N HIS A 80 17.84 -8.04 -14.22
CA HIS A 80 18.27 -9.02 -13.20
C HIS A 80 17.34 -9.05 -11.98
N ARG A 81 16.07 -8.66 -12.13
CA ARG A 81 15.09 -8.74 -11.04
C ARG A 81 14.95 -10.20 -10.60
N SER A 82 15.20 -10.46 -9.32
CA SER A 82 15.00 -11.78 -8.74
C SER A 82 13.52 -12.15 -8.73
N THR A 83 13.20 -13.41 -9.04
CA THR A 83 11.86 -13.98 -8.88
C THR A 83 11.32 -13.85 -7.45
N ALA A 84 12.19 -13.67 -6.45
CA ALA A 84 11.80 -13.38 -5.08
C ALA A 84 11.08 -12.02 -4.93
N VAL A 85 11.45 -11.02 -5.74
CA VAL A 85 10.81 -9.69 -5.73
C VAL A 85 9.41 -9.77 -6.32
N ASP A 86 9.24 -10.47 -7.45
CA ASP A 86 7.92 -10.66 -8.08
C ASP A 86 7.00 -11.47 -7.16
N ARG A 87 7.53 -12.51 -6.49
CA ARG A 87 6.78 -13.27 -5.48
C ARG A 87 6.36 -12.39 -4.30
N ALA A 88 7.30 -11.64 -3.70
CA ALA A 88 7.00 -10.76 -2.58
C ALA A 88 5.95 -9.70 -2.94
N PHE A 89 5.99 -9.19 -4.18
CA PHE A 89 5.02 -8.25 -4.71
C PHE A 89 3.61 -8.86 -4.83
N GLY A 90 3.50 -10.05 -5.42
CA GLY A 90 2.22 -10.77 -5.55
C GLY A 90 1.63 -11.18 -4.19
N GLU A 91 2.45 -11.76 -3.31
CA GLU A 91 2.04 -12.14 -1.95
C GLU A 91 1.52 -10.96 -1.15
N TRP A 92 2.16 -9.80 -1.27
CA TRP A 92 1.74 -8.60 -0.56
C TRP A 92 0.38 -8.09 -1.04
N HIS A 93 0.18 -8.03 -2.36
CA HIS A 93 -1.12 -7.66 -2.94
C HIS A 93 -2.24 -8.59 -2.47
N HIS A 94 -2.01 -9.91 -2.58
CA HIS A 94 -2.97 -10.91 -2.15
C HIS A 94 -3.33 -10.74 -0.66
N ARG A 95 -2.33 -10.55 0.21
CA ARG A 95 -2.57 -10.35 1.64
C ARG A 95 -3.38 -9.10 1.95
N LEU A 96 -3.11 -7.99 1.25
CA LEU A 96 -3.86 -6.75 1.44
C LEU A 96 -5.33 -6.90 1.03
N SER A 97 -5.60 -7.56 -0.10
CA SER A 97 -6.96 -7.91 -0.53
C SER A 97 -7.65 -8.82 0.49
N ALA A 98 -6.96 -9.87 0.93
CA ALA A 98 -7.47 -10.83 1.92
C ALA A 98 -7.79 -10.19 3.26
N ALA A 99 -6.91 -9.34 3.78
CA ALA A 99 -7.13 -8.63 5.03
C ALA A 99 -8.38 -7.74 4.96
N GLY A 100 -8.56 -7.00 3.86
CA GLY A 100 -9.74 -6.16 3.67
C GLY A 100 -11.04 -6.96 3.67
N VAL A 101 -11.07 -8.12 3.00
CA VAL A 101 -12.29 -8.96 2.92
C VAL A 101 -12.58 -9.69 4.22
N LEU A 102 -11.56 -10.30 4.83
CA LEU A 102 -11.73 -11.16 6.01
C LEU A 102 -11.98 -10.37 7.30
N LEU A 103 -11.34 -9.20 7.42
CA LEU A 103 -11.38 -8.43 8.68
C LEU A 103 -12.40 -7.30 8.66
N CYS A 104 -12.81 -6.82 7.49
CA CYS A 104 -13.79 -5.73 7.36
C CYS A 104 -15.01 -6.16 6.50
N PRO A 105 -15.79 -7.16 6.92
CA PRO A 105 -16.89 -7.69 6.11
C PRO A 105 -18.05 -6.68 6.04
N GLY A 106 -18.35 -6.16 4.84
CA GLY A 106 -19.62 -5.54 4.38
C GLY A 106 -20.17 -4.30 5.12
N SER A 107 -19.94 -4.16 6.41
CA SER A 107 -20.48 -3.14 7.31
C SER A 107 -19.39 -2.40 8.10
N GLN A 108 -18.12 -2.80 7.96
CA GLN A 108 -17.00 -2.13 8.59
C GLN A 108 -16.16 -1.38 7.55
N PRO A 109 -15.74 -0.14 7.84
CA PRO A 109 -14.84 0.60 6.95
C PRO A 109 -13.48 -0.09 6.92
N ALA A 110 -13.04 -0.47 5.72
CA ALA A 110 -11.69 -0.98 5.46
C ALA A 110 -10.74 0.16 5.05
N PRO A 111 -9.42 0.00 5.22
CA PRO A 111 -8.46 0.91 4.61
C PRO A 111 -8.63 0.91 3.08
N ARG A 112 -8.66 2.10 2.47
CA ARG A 112 -8.72 2.26 1.02
C ARG A 112 -7.34 2.03 0.44
N VAL A 113 -7.14 0.90 -0.21
CA VAL A 113 -5.85 0.58 -0.86
C VAL A 113 -5.95 0.87 -2.36
N HIS A 114 -5.04 1.69 -2.86
CA HIS A 114 -4.90 2.09 -4.25
C HIS A 114 -3.58 1.56 -4.81
N ARG A 115 -3.65 1.01 -6.02
CA ARG A 115 -2.50 0.58 -6.81
C ARG A 115 -2.12 1.68 -7.80
N LEU A 116 -0.96 2.28 -7.62
CA LEU A 116 -0.39 3.30 -8.50
C LEU A 116 0.11 2.68 -9.80
N ILE A 117 -0.45 3.12 -10.93
CA ILE A 117 -0.03 2.68 -12.26
C ILE A 117 1.22 3.43 -12.65
N LEU A 118 2.33 2.71 -12.84
CA LEU A 118 3.53 3.27 -13.44
C LEU A 118 3.47 3.09 -14.95
N ARG A 119 3.63 4.21 -15.67
CA ARG A 119 3.75 4.22 -17.12
C ARG A 119 5.04 3.52 -17.55
N GLY A 120 5.07 3.00 -18.79
CA GLY A 120 6.19 2.19 -19.28
C GLY A 120 7.55 2.91 -19.30
N ASP A 121 7.55 4.24 -19.33
CA ASP A 121 8.75 5.10 -19.27
C ASP A 121 9.17 5.48 -17.84
N GLN A 122 8.35 5.15 -16.83
CA GLN A 122 8.61 5.50 -15.44
C GLN A 122 9.40 4.41 -14.73
N THR A 123 10.53 4.80 -14.14
CA THR A 123 11.38 3.90 -13.35
C THR A 123 11.09 3.94 -11.85
N ARG A 124 10.27 4.90 -11.40
CA ARG A 124 9.87 5.10 -10.00
C ARG A 124 8.54 5.84 -9.91
N ALA A 125 7.89 5.73 -8.76
CA ALA A 125 6.71 6.52 -8.46
C ALA A 125 7.04 8.03 -8.38
N PRO A 126 6.12 8.91 -8.81
CA PRO A 126 6.27 10.37 -8.69
C PRO A 126 6.00 10.87 -7.26
N ILE A 127 5.56 10.01 -6.35
CA ILE A 127 5.27 10.32 -4.94
C ILE A 127 6.27 9.56 -4.07
N PRO A 128 6.94 10.23 -3.12
CA PRO A 128 7.83 9.56 -2.19
C PRO A 128 7.05 8.74 -1.16
N ASP A 129 7.68 7.69 -0.64
CA ASP A 129 7.14 6.91 0.46
C ASP A 129 6.96 7.76 1.72
N MET A 130 5.81 7.59 2.38
CA MET A 130 5.44 8.41 3.53
C MET A 130 4.26 7.88 4.33
N VAL A 131 4.11 8.46 5.52
CA VAL A 131 2.91 8.41 6.36
C VAL A 131 2.59 9.85 6.75
N GLU A 132 1.46 10.36 6.30
CA GLU A 132 0.95 11.68 6.67
C GLU A 132 -0.41 11.54 7.37
N LEU A 133 -0.61 12.30 8.43
CA LEU A 133 -1.78 12.20 9.31
C LEU A 133 -2.52 13.53 9.35
N LEU A 134 -3.85 13.47 9.31
CA LEU A 134 -4.71 14.63 9.51
C LEU A 134 -5.03 14.74 11.00
N LYS A 135 -4.34 15.64 11.70
CA LYS A 135 -4.44 15.87 13.15
C LYS A 135 -5.17 17.19 13.40
N ASN A 136 -6.29 17.15 14.11
CA ASN A 136 -7.08 18.35 14.45
C ASN A 136 -7.44 19.23 13.24
N GLY A 137 -7.56 18.63 12.04
CA GLY A 137 -7.87 19.34 10.80
C GLY A 137 -6.66 19.72 9.95
N ASP A 138 -5.43 19.52 10.44
CA ASP A 138 -4.20 19.86 9.72
C ASP A 138 -3.37 18.61 9.39
N TRP A 139 -2.89 18.52 8.15
CA TRP A 139 -1.98 17.45 7.76
C TRP A 139 -0.59 17.67 8.34
N THR A 140 0.04 16.61 8.85
CA THR A 140 1.45 16.64 9.30
C THR A 140 2.40 17.21 8.25
N ASN A 141 2.12 16.97 6.97
CA ASN A 141 2.68 17.70 5.85
C ASN A 141 1.61 17.89 4.76
N GLN A 142 1.07 19.10 4.67
CA GLN A 142 -0.02 19.42 3.75
C GLN A 142 0.33 19.18 2.29
N HIS A 143 1.49 19.64 1.82
CA HIS A 143 1.88 19.50 0.41
C HIS A 143 2.00 18.02 0.00
N ARG A 144 2.55 17.18 0.88
CA ARG A 144 2.69 15.74 0.63
C ARG A 144 1.33 15.03 0.60
N ALA A 145 0.45 15.34 1.54
CA ALA A 145 -0.89 14.78 1.57
C ALA A 145 -1.70 15.16 0.32
N GLU A 146 -1.67 16.44 -0.08
CA GLU A 146 -2.33 16.93 -1.29
C GLU A 146 -1.85 16.23 -2.56
N LEU A 147 -0.54 15.98 -2.69
CA LEU A 147 0.02 15.24 -3.83
C LEU A 147 -0.59 13.83 -3.96
N VAL A 148 -0.79 13.13 -2.84
CA VAL A 148 -1.42 11.81 -2.84
C VAL A 148 -2.89 11.88 -3.17
N LEU A 149 -3.64 12.75 -2.50
CA LEU A 149 -5.08 12.88 -2.72
C LEU A 149 -5.36 13.23 -4.18
N HIS A 150 -4.62 14.18 -4.75
CA HIS A 150 -4.67 14.49 -6.18
C HIS A 150 -4.35 13.26 -7.05
N THR A 151 -3.37 12.45 -6.69
CA THR A 151 -3.04 11.23 -7.45
C THR A 151 -4.16 10.19 -7.40
N VAL A 152 -4.83 10.03 -6.26
CA VAL A 152 -5.99 9.14 -6.13
C VAL A 152 -7.16 9.62 -6.99
N GLU A 153 -7.40 10.93 -7.04
CA GLU A 153 -8.49 11.56 -7.81
C GLU A 153 -8.20 11.59 -9.32
N THR A 154 -6.93 11.51 -9.72
CA THR A 154 -6.54 11.54 -11.14
C THR A 154 -6.98 10.26 -11.85
N THR A 155 -7.86 10.40 -12.83
CA THR A 155 -8.37 9.27 -13.62
C THR A 155 -7.23 8.50 -14.29
N GLY A 156 -7.21 7.18 -14.08
CA GLY A 156 -6.21 6.28 -14.65
C GLY A 156 -4.83 6.34 -13.97
N ALA A 157 -4.65 7.13 -12.91
CA ALA A 157 -3.41 7.12 -12.14
C ALA A 157 -3.35 5.97 -11.13
N THR A 158 -4.50 5.59 -10.57
CA THR A 158 -4.60 4.45 -9.64
C THR A 158 -5.76 3.53 -9.97
N THR A 159 -5.68 2.29 -9.50
CA THR A 159 -6.81 1.34 -9.44
C THR A 159 -7.06 0.91 -8.00
N PRO A 160 -8.31 0.80 -7.53
CA PRO A 160 -8.57 0.27 -6.20
C PRO A 160 -8.12 -1.19 -6.12
N LEU A 161 -7.58 -1.59 -4.98
CA LEU A 161 -7.39 -2.99 -4.61
C LEU A 161 -8.63 -3.46 -3.83
N THR A 162 -9.25 -4.53 -4.29
CA THR A 162 -10.56 -4.98 -3.83
C THR A 162 -10.59 -6.49 -3.57
N GLY A 163 -11.71 -6.98 -3.03
CA GLY A 163 -11.92 -8.42 -2.89
C GLY A 163 -11.93 -9.21 -4.21
N TYR A 164 -12.19 -8.56 -5.35
CA TYR A 164 -12.08 -9.20 -6.67
C TYR A 164 -10.64 -9.56 -7.04
N ASP A 165 -9.66 -8.91 -6.41
CA ASP A 165 -8.25 -9.22 -6.58
C ASP A 165 -7.82 -10.41 -5.71
N MET A 166 -8.73 -11.00 -4.94
CA MET A 166 -8.49 -12.29 -4.29
C MET A 166 -8.78 -13.42 -5.27
N ASP A 167 -7.75 -14.21 -5.52
CA ASP A 167 -7.94 -15.58 -5.95
C ASP A 167 -8.27 -16.43 -4.71
N LEU A 168 -9.53 -16.82 -4.56
CA LEU A 168 -10.01 -17.65 -3.44
C LEU A 168 -9.67 -19.13 -3.60
N ASP A 169 -9.39 -19.57 -4.83
CA ASP A 169 -8.79 -20.88 -5.13
C ASP A 169 -7.25 -20.83 -4.91
N GLY A 170 -6.72 -19.61 -4.85
CA GLY A 170 -5.40 -19.24 -4.38
C GLY A 170 -4.37 -19.22 -5.50
N PRO A 171 -3.43 -18.25 -5.55
CA PRO A 171 -2.36 -18.23 -6.55
C PRO A 171 -1.30 -19.34 -6.34
N PHE A 172 -1.53 -20.22 -5.36
CA PHE A 172 -0.70 -21.35 -4.96
C PHE A 172 -1.50 -22.67 -4.86
N GLY A 173 -2.77 -22.65 -5.26
CA GLY A 173 -3.57 -23.85 -5.51
C GLY A 173 -3.35 -24.30 -6.94
N ASP A 174 -3.12 -25.60 -7.14
CA ASP A 174 -2.97 -26.17 -8.48
C ASP A 174 -4.22 -25.92 -9.34
N ALA A 175 -4.00 -25.29 -10.50
CA ALA A 175 -4.80 -25.30 -11.74
C ALA A 175 -6.08 -24.43 -11.85
N ASP A 176 -6.05 -23.45 -12.77
CA ASP A 176 -7.11 -23.32 -13.79
C ASP A 176 -6.54 -22.87 -15.17
N PRO A 177 -6.60 -23.71 -16.22
CA PRO A 177 -6.13 -23.40 -17.57
C PRO A 177 -7.16 -22.64 -18.45
N SER A 178 -8.11 -21.92 -17.88
CA SER A 178 -9.25 -21.37 -18.64
C SER A 178 -9.02 -20.01 -19.34
N ILE A 179 -7.81 -19.43 -19.29
CA ILE A 179 -7.47 -18.18 -20.01
C ILE A 179 -6.50 -18.43 -21.18
N TYR A 180 -6.84 -19.39 -22.03
CA TYR A 180 -6.43 -19.39 -23.44
C TYR A 180 -7.68 -19.66 -24.28
N MET A 181 -8.45 -18.61 -24.52
CA MET A 181 -9.33 -18.51 -25.70
C MET A 181 -8.90 -17.31 -26.52
#